data_AF-A0A6V7I3B4-F1
#
_entry.id   AF-A0A6V7I3B4-F1
#
_cell.length_a   1.000
_cell.length_b   1.000
_cell.length_c   1.000
_cell.angle_alpha   90.00
_cell.angle_beta   90.00
_cell.angle_gamma   90.00
#
_symmetry.space_group_name_H-M   'P 1'
#
loop_
_entity.id
_entity.type
_entity.pdbx_description
1 polymer ?
#
loop_
_entity_poly.entity_id
_entity_poly.type
_entity_poly.pdbx_seq_one_letter_code
_entity_poly.pdbx_strand_id
1 'polypeptide(L)'
;TSDYIETLLSLVRNVHFRVLKAQENIEQLKRMINEWAMVPILTRKDSKPDNLLAIGEREARFNKRYKDIEIVNEEIQRIIDENYKLYFNLLDESFYIRDDYELASSQLESDEIAIEEDLAQPSEL
;
A
#
# COMPACT_ATOMS: atom_id res chain seq x y z
N THR A 1 -14.11 28.49 23.98
CA THR A 1 -13.58 28.63 22.60
C THR A 1 -12.45 27.65 22.33
N SER A 2 -11.60 27.33 23.32
CA SER A 2 -10.57 26.26 23.20
C SER A 2 -11.18 24.90 22.84
N ASP A 3 -12.19 24.45 23.60
CA ASP A 3 -12.80 23.11 23.42
C ASP A 3 -13.38 22.88 22.02
N TYR A 4 -13.97 23.92 21.42
CA TYR A 4 -14.53 23.83 20.07
C TYR A 4 -13.43 23.64 19.02
N ILE A 5 -12.30 24.33 19.18
CA ILE A 5 -11.15 24.22 18.29
C ILE A 5 -10.52 22.84 18.43
N GLU A 6 -10.37 22.34 19.65
CA GLU A 6 -9.81 21.01 19.93
C GLU A 6 -10.69 19.90 19.36
N THR A 7 -12.02 20.00 19.53
CA THR A 7 -12.98 19.02 18.99
C THR A 7 -13.02 19.04 17.46
N LEU A 8 -12.97 20.22 16.85
CA LEU A 8 -12.91 20.33 15.40
C LEU A 8 -11.61 19.71 14.86
N LEU A 9 -10.48 19.98 15.53
CA LEU A 9 -9.18 19.45 15.14
C LEU A 9 -9.15 17.93 15.21
N SER A 10 -9.69 17.33 16.28
CA SER A 10 -9.73 15.87 16.43
C SER A 10 -10.60 15.22 15.34
N LEU A 11 -11.76 15.81 15.03
CA LEU A 11 -12.63 15.32 13.96
C LEU A 11 -11.95 15.38 12.59
N VAL A 12 -11.30 16.50 12.27
CA VAL A 12 -10.59 16.68 11.00
C VAL A 12 -9.43 15.69 10.89
N ARG A 13 -8.65 15.50 11.94
CA ARG A 13 -7.56 14.52 11.98
C ARG A 13 -8.07 13.10 11.75
N ASN A 14 -9.14 12.71 12.44
CA ASN A 14 -9.73 11.40 12.27
C ASN A 14 -10.23 11.16 10.82
N VAL A 15 -10.87 12.14 10.19
CA VAL A 15 -11.29 12.01 8.78
C VAL A 15 -10.06 11.90 7.86
N HIS A 16 -9.09 12.80 8.03
CA HIS A 16 -7.86 12.82 7.24
C HIS A 16 -7.15 11.46 7.28
N PHE A 17 -6.97 10.93 8.49
CA PHE A 17 -6.37 9.63 8.72
C PHE A 17 -7.10 8.51 7.96
N ARG A 18 -8.42 8.40 8.15
CA ARG A 18 -9.21 7.32 7.55
C ARG A 18 -9.16 7.35 6.03
N VAL A 19 -9.14 8.55 5.45
CA VAL A 19 -9.02 8.74 4.01
C VAL A 19 -7.64 8.31 3.51
N LEU A 20 -6.57 8.76 4.15
CA LEU A 20 -5.21 8.37 3.78
C LEU A 20 -5.01 6.85 3.86
N LYS A 21 -5.45 6.22 4.95
CA LYS A 21 -5.32 4.77 5.11
C LYS A 21 -6.09 4.01 4.02
N ALA A 22 -7.31 4.46 3.72
CA ALA A 22 -8.10 3.86 2.64
C ALA A 22 -7.43 4.02 1.27
N GLN A 23 -6.75 5.15 1.02
CA GLN A 23 -5.97 5.36 -0.20
C GLN A 23 -4.77 4.42 -0.28
N GLU A 24 -4.00 4.31 0.79
CA GLU A 24 -2.84 3.40 0.89
C GLU A 24 -3.27 1.95 0.61
N ASN A 25 -4.36 1.51 1.24
CA ASN A 25 -4.96 0.19 1.03
C ASN A 25 -5.31 -0.07 -0.44
N ILE A 26 -5.88 0.92 -1.14
CA ILE A 26 -6.20 0.81 -2.58
C ILE A 26 -4.92 0.74 -3.42
N GLU A 27 -3.88 1.51 -3.09
CA GLU A 27 -2.62 1.47 -3.81
C GLU A 27 -1.89 0.15 -3.64
N GLN A 28 -1.84 -0.38 -2.40
CA GLN A 28 -1.31 -1.70 -2.12
C GLN A 28 -2.03 -2.76 -2.95
N LEU A 29 -3.37 -2.69 -2.97
CA LEU A 29 -4.16 -3.64 -3.74
C LEU A 29 -3.84 -3.59 -5.24
N LYS A 30 -3.74 -2.38 -5.80
CA LYS A 30 -3.34 -2.20 -7.21
C LYS A 30 -1.97 -2.78 -7.49
N ARG A 31 -0.98 -2.57 -6.61
CA ARG A 31 0.36 -3.16 -6.75
C ARG A 31 0.29 -4.69 -6.81
N MET A 32 -0.40 -5.32 -5.86
CA MET A 32 -0.55 -6.78 -5.79
C MET A 32 -1.23 -7.36 -7.04
N ILE A 33 -2.28 -6.72 -7.54
CA ILE A 33 -2.97 -7.17 -8.76
C ILE A 33 -2.05 -7.03 -9.98
N ASN A 34 -1.34 -5.90 -10.09
CA ASN A 34 -0.49 -5.62 -11.24
C ASN A 34 0.71 -6.58 -11.36
N GLU A 35 1.23 -7.09 -10.24
CA GLU A 35 2.35 -8.05 -10.22
C GLU A 35 2.09 -9.27 -11.10
N TRP A 36 0.85 -9.79 -11.09
CA TRP A 36 0.49 -10.93 -11.94
C TRP A 36 -0.32 -10.52 -13.17
N ALA A 37 -1.15 -9.48 -13.12
CA ALA A 37 -1.99 -9.09 -14.25
C ALA A 37 -1.18 -8.55 -15.45
N MET A 38 -0.02 -7.93 -15.20
CA MET A 38 0.83 -7.38 -16.27
C MET A 38 1.72 -8.44 -16.94
N VAL A 39 1.78 -9.65 -16.40
CA VAL A 39 2.66 -10.72 -16.89
C VAL A 39 1.82 -11.81 -17.57
N PRO A 40 2.03 -12.10 -18.86
CA PRO A 40 1.34 -13.19 -19.54
C PRO A 40 1.70 -14.55 -18.93
N ILE A 41 0.70 -15.41 -18.73
CA ILE A 41 0.86 -16.71 -18.05
C ILE A 41 1.76 -17.66 -18.87
N LEU A 42 1.56 -17.66 -20.20
CA LEU A 42 2.39 -18.42 -21.12
C LEU A 42 3.31 -17.47 -21.88
N THR A 43 4.60 -17.68 -21.73
CA THR A 43 5.64 -16.98 -22.49
C THR A 43 6.26 -17.91 -23.53
N ARG A 44 6.94 -17.32 -24.51
CA ARG A 44 7.79 -18.09 -25.43
C ARG A 44 8.86 -18.81 -24.62
N LYS A 45 9.18 -20.04 -25.00
CA LYS A 45 10.20 -20.83 -24.32
C LYS A 45 11.52 -20.05 -24.29
N ASP A 46 12.18 -19.99 -23.13
CA ASP A 46 13.41 -19.21 -22.90
C ASP A 46 13.28 -17.69 -23.17
N SER A 47 12.06 -17.15 -23.28
CA SER A 47 11.79 -15.75 -23.64
C SER A 47 12.40 -15.29 -24.97
N LYS A 48 12.75 -16.24 -25.86
CA LYS A 48 13.31 -15.92 -27.19
C LYS A 48 12.19 -15.73 -28.21
N PRO A 49 12.32 -14.73 -29.11
CA PRO A 49 11.30 -14.47 -30.13
C PRO A 49 11.16 -15.65 -31.10
N ASP A 50 12.21 -16.40 -31.37
CA ASP A 50 12.17 -17.51 -32.34
C ASP A 50 11.55 -18.79 -31.78
N ASN A 51 11.33 -18.84 -30.46
CA ASN A 51 10.82 -20.01 -29.78
C ASN A 51 9.28 -20.04 -29.74
N LEU A 52 8.73 -21.24 -29.83
CA LEU A 52 7.31 -21.50 -29.62
C LEU A 52 6.91 -21.25 -28.15
N LEU A 53 5.61 -21.09 -27.92
CA LEU A 53 5.03 -21.00 -26.57
C LEU A 53 5.35 -22.27 -25.75
N ALA A 54 5.64 -22.10 -24.47
CA ALA A 54 5.95 -23.19 -23.55
C ALA A 54 4.67 -23.96 -23.11
N ILE A 55 4.03 -24.65 -24.06
CA ILE A 55 2.75 -25.36 -23.84
C ILE A 55 2.92 -26.57 -22.89
N GLY A 56 4.08 -27.22 -22.89
CA GLY A 56 4.34 -28.39 -22.04
C GLY A 56 4.27 -28.09 -20.53
N GLU A 57 4.55 -26.84 -20.14
CA GLU A 57 4.52 -26.39 -18.73
C GLU A 57 3.19 -25.71 -18.37
N ARG A 58 2.19 -25.73 -19.26
CA ARG A 58 0.97 -24.92 -19.10
C ARG A 58 0.29 -25.18 -17.77
N GLU A 59 0.11 -26.44 -17.40
CA GLU A 59 -0.64 -26.83 -16.21
C GLU A 59 0.02 -26.29 -14.94
N ALA A 60 1.34 -26.45 -14.82
CA ALA A 60 2.11 -25.92 -13.71
C ALA A 60 2.03 -24.38 -13.63
N ARG A 61 2.12 -23.68 -14.78
CA ARG A 61 2.06 -22.22 -14.84
C ARG A 61 0.68 -21.66 -14.50
N PHE A 62 -0.38 -22.28 -15.00
CA PHE A 62 -1.76 -21.91 -14.65
C PHE A 62 -2.06 -22.19 -13.19
N ASN A 63 -1.67 -23.35 -12.66
CA ASN A 63 -1.86 -23.68 -11.25
C ASN A 63 -1.10 -22.71 -10.33
N LYS A 64 0.14 -22.33 -10.68
CA LYS A 64 0.88 -21.30 -9.94
C LYS A 64 0.11 -19.98 -9.94
N ARG A 65 -0.29 -19.50 -11.12
CA ARG A 65 -1.02 -18.23 -11.22
C ARG A 65 -2.33 -18.25 -10.43
N TYR A 66 -3.03 -19.37 -10.44
CA TYR A 66 -4.28 -19.52 -9.69
C TYR A 66 -4.04 -19.37 -8.18
N LYS A 67 -2.99 -20.00 -7.65
CA LYS A 67 -2.58 -19.83 -6.24
C LYS A 67 -2.22 -18.39 -5.91
N ASP A 68 -1.46 -17.72 -6.78
CA ASP A 68 -1.10 -16.31 -6.60
C ASP A 68 -2.38 -15.44 -6.53
N ILE A 69 -3.37 -15.72 -7.38
CA ILE A 69 -4.67 -15.03 -7.39
C ILE A 69 -5.48 -15.33 -6.13
N GLU A 70 -5.51 -16.57 -5.64
CA GLU A 70 -6.22 -16.93 -4.40
C GLU A 70 -5.67 -16.16 -3.19
N ILE A 71 -4.34 -16.07 -3.07
CA ILE A 71 -3.68 -15.31 -2.00
C ILE A 71 -4.06 -13.82 -2.08
N VAL A 72 -4.00 -13.24 -3.28
CA VAL A 72 -4.41 -11.82 -3.48
C VAL A 72 -5.90 -11.63 -3.19
N ASN A 73 -6.75 -12.62 -3.48
CA ASN A 73 -8.18 -12.56 -3.20
C ASN A 73 -8.48 -12.54 -1.69
N GLU A 74 -7.76 -13.33 -0.88
CA GLU A 74 -7.88 -13.26 0.58
C GLU A 74 -7.52 -11.86 1.10
N GLU A 75 -6.45 -11.27 0.57
CA GLU A 75 -6.03 -9.93 0.93
C GLU A 75 -7.02 -8.85 0.46
N ILE A 76 -7.62 -9.01 -0.73
CA ILE A 76 -8.72 -8.15 -1.21
C ILE A 76 -9.85 -8.13 -0.19
N GLN A 77 -10.30 -9.30 0.29
CA GLN A 77 -11.40 -9.36 1.25
C GLN A 77 -11.04 -8.65 2.56
N ARG A 78 -9.80 -8.84 3.05
CA ARG A 78 -9.29 -8.14 4.24
C ARG A 78 -9.30 -6.63 4.06
N ILE A 79 -8.73 -6.14 2.96
CA ILE A 79 -8.63 -4.70 2.66
C ILE A 79 -10.01 -4.07 2.48
N ILE A 80 -10.95 -4.76 1.83
CA ILE A 80 -12.32 -4.25 1.65
C ILE A 80 -13.03 -4.12 3.00
N ASP A 81 -12.91 -5.12 3.88
CA ASP A 81 -13.48 -5.06 5.23
C ASP A 81 -12.87 -3.92 6.06
N GLU A 82 -11.54 -3.74 5.97
CA GLU A 82 -10.85 -2.63 6.61
C GLU A 82 -11.33 -1.27 6.10
N ASN A 83 -11.39 -1.07 4.78
CA ASN A 83 -11.88 0.16 4.17
C ASN A 83 -13.34 0.45 4.48
N TYR A 84 -14.17 -0.59 4.57
CA TYR A 84 -15.56 -0.46 5.02
C TYR A 84 -15.63 0.10 6.44
N LYS A 85 -14.83 -0.46 7.36
CA LYS A 85 -14.75 0.01 8.74
C LYS A 85 -14.19 1.44 8.85
N LEU A 86 -13.19 1.79 8.05
CA LEU A 86 -12.66 3.16 7.96
C LEU A 86 -13.72 4.16 7.47
N TYR A 87 -14.49 3.80 6.44
CA TYR A 87 -15.54 4.67 5.89
C TYR A 87 -16.63 4.99 6.91
N PHE A 88 -17.12 3.97 7.62
CA PHE A 88 -18.19 4.11 8.63
C PHE A 88 -17.68 4.46 10.04
N ASN A 89 -16.38 4.69 10.22
CA ASN A 89 -15.75 4.97 11.52
C ASN A 89 -16.06 3.90 12.59
N LEU A 90 -15.96 2.63 12.21
CA LEU A 90 -16.29 1.48 13.08
C LEU A 90 -15.08 0.95 13.86
N LEU A 91 -13.91 1.55 13.68
CA LEU A 91 -12.68 1.15 14.37
C LEU A 91 -12.55 1.88 15.70
N ASP A 92 -11.91 1.20 16.65
CA ASP A 92 -11.61 1.74 17.98
C ASP A 92 -10.58 2.88 17.88
N GLU A 93 -10.66 3.88 18.77
CA GLU A 93 -9.71 5.00 18.83
C GLU A 93 -8.24 4.54 18.94
N SER A 94 -7.99 3.40 19.58
CA SER A 94 -6.66 2.79 19.67
C SER A 94 -6.03 2.46 18.32
N PHE A 95 -6.83 2.18 17.29
CA PHE A 95 -6.35 1.93 15.93
C PHE A 95 -5.73 3.20 15.32
N TYR A 96 -6.32 4.36 15.60
CA TYR A 96 -5.86 5.65 15.09
C TYR A 96 -4.60 6.13 15.81
N ILE A 97 -4.50 5.86 17.11
CA ILE A 97 -3.34 6.24 17.92
C ILE A 97 -2.06 5.55 17.42
N ARG A 98 -2.13 4.25 17.09
CA ARG A 98 -0.96 3.50 16.63
C ARG A 98 -0.39 4.05 15.33
N ASP A 99 -1.23 4.26 14.32
CA ASP A 99 -0.74 4.76 13.04
C ASP A 99 -0.35 6.25 13.11
N ASP A 100 -0.93 7.05 14.03
CA ASP A 100 -0.45 8.42 14.32
C ASP A 100 1.00 8.40 14.84
N TYR A 101 1.37 7.42 15.68
CA TYR A 101 2.76 7.22 16.13
C TYR A 101 3.68 6.76 15.00
N GLU A 102 3.24 5.84 14.14
CA GLU A 102 4.01 5.38 12.98
C GLU A 102 4.23 6.53 11.98
N LEU A 103 3.20 7.31 11.66
CA LEU A 103 3.29 8.50 10.79
C LEU A 103 4.25 9.55 11.38
N ALA A 104 4.12 9.85 12.68
CA ALA A 104 5.00 10.79 13.35
C ALA A 104 6.48 10.33 13.34
N SER A 105 6.72 9.03 13.48
CA SER A 105 8.07 8.45 13.42
C SER A 105 8.66 8.56 12.02
N SER A 106 7.87 8.25 10.97
CA SER A 106 8.31 8.41 9.57
C SER A 106 8.55 9.87 9.18
N GLN A 107 7.76 10.81 9.71
CA GLN A 107 7.96 12.24 9.48
C GLN A 107 9.28 12.72 10.09
N LEU A 108 9.58 12.29 11.32
CA LEU A 108 10.84 12.61 11.99
C LEU A 108 12.06 12.06 11.25
N GLU A 109 11.99 10.82 10.77
CA GLU A 109 13.06 10.23 9.93
C GLU A 109 13.26 11.03 8.64
N SER A 110 12.18 11.46 7.98
CA SER A 110 12.29 12.27 6.76
C SER A 110 12.90 13.66 7.01
N ASP A 111 12.57 14.29 8.13
CA ASP A 111 13.12 15.58 8.51
C ASP A 111 14.61 15.47 8.90
N GLU A 112 15.00 14.38 9.56
CA GLU A 112 16.39 14.09 9.93
C GLU A 112 17.27 13.87 8.69
N ILE A 113 16.77 13.11 7.70
CA ILE A 113 17.44 12.92 6.40
C ILE A 113 17.60 14.25 5.65
N ALA A 114 16.56 15.10 5.65
CA ALA A 114 16.61 16.40 5.00
C ALA A 114 17.64 17.34 5.64
N ILE A 115 17.80 17.28 6.96
CA ILE A 115 18.83 18.03 7.70
C ILE A 115 20.24 17.52 7.35
N GLU A 116 20.45 16.20 7.30
CA GLU A 116 21.75 15.64 6.90
C GLU A 116 22.15 16.01 5.47
N GLU A 117 21.18 16.06 4.55
CA GLU A 117 21.42 16.40 3.14
C GLU A 117 21.79 17.88 2.95
N ASP A 118 21.22 18.78 3.76
CA ASP A 118 21.54 20.22 3.77
C ASP A 118 22.94 20.49 4.37
N LEU A 119 23.35 19.71 5.37
CA LEU A 119 24.68 19.77 5.98
C LEU A 119 25.79 19.18 5.08
N ALA A 120 25.43 18.33 4.11
CA ALA A 120 26.37 17.67 3.20
C ALA A 120 26.71 18.52 1.95
N GLN A 121 25.99 19.61 1.68
CA GLN A 121 26.33 20.53 0.60
C GLN A 121 27.52 21.42 1.03
N PRO A 122 28.69 21.37 0.35
CA PRO A 122 29.79 22.25 0.70
C PRO A 122 29.39 23.68 0.35
N SER A 123 29.45 24.58 1.34
CA SER A 123 29.18 26.00 1.16
C SER A 123 30.10 26.55 0.08
N GLU A 124 29.57 26.77 -1.13
CA GLU A 124 30.29 27.43 -2.21
C GLU A 124 30.62 28.86 -1.75
N LEU A 125 31.92 29.12 -1.60
CA LEU A 125 32.54 30.43 -1.36
C LEU A 125 33.29 30.86 -2.62
#